data_AF-A0A5C5XEX2-F1
#
_entry.id   AF-A0A5C5XEX2-F1
#
_cell.length_a   1.000
_cell.length_b   1.000
_cell.length_c   1.000
_cell.angle_alpha   90.00
_cell.angle_beta   90.00
_cell.angle_gamma   90.00
#
_symmetry.space_group_name_H-M   'P 1'
#
loop_
_entity.id
_entity.type
_entity.pdbx_description
1 polymer ?
#
loop_
_entity_poly.entity_id
_entity_poly.type
_entity_poly.pdbx_seq_one_letter_code
_entity_poly.pdbx_strand_id
1 'polypeptide(L)'
;MLFFRIDQHARQLTISLRDPQGNFLLVRQVSTRPDKILQFLDHFAIDQHLMDACFVGDEQVQSQAGRFYGGWITSKIVGPIKGEPGTHRW
;
A
#
# COMPACT_ATOMS: atom_id res chain seq x y z
N MET A 1 -0.08 -6.57 -15.47
CA MET A 1 -1.01 -6.59 -14.34
C MET A 1 -0.26 -7.02 -13.10
N LEU A 2 -0.33 -6.27 -12.00
CA LEU A 2 0.46 -6.45 -10.77
C LEU A 2 -0.41 -6.29 -9.54
N PHE A 3 -0.20 -7.17 -8.56
CA PHE A 3 -0.92 -7.18 -7.28
C PHE A 3 0.06 -6.91 -6.14
N PHE A 4 -0.22 -5.89 -5.34
CA PHE A 4 0.60 -5.52 -4.18
C PHE A 4 -0.07 -5.97 -2.88
N ARG A 5 0.69 -6.54 -1.93
CA ARG A 5 0.14 -6.96 -0.64
C ARG A 5 1.04 -6.58 0.53
N ILE A 6 0.41 -6.19 1.63
CA ILE A 6 1.02 -5.97 2.94
C ILE A 6 0.28 -6.85 3.96
N ASP A 7 0.97 -7.83 4.54
CA ASP A 7 0.42 -8.74 5.53
C ASP A 7 1.19 -8.61 6.84
N GLN A 8 0.50 -8.30 7.96
CA GLN A 8 1.14 -8.19 9.27
C GLN A 8 1.07 -9.50 10.05
N HIS A 9 2.22 -9.93 10.58
CA HIS A 9 2.35 -11.00 11.56
C HIS A 9 2.86 -10.44 12.90
N ALA A 10 3.02 -11.30 13.91
CA ALA A 10 3.37 -10.88 15.27
C ALA A 10 4.68 -10.06 15.38
N ARG A 11 5.69 -10.34 14.55
CA ARG A 11 7.02 -9.68 14.60
C ARG A 11 7.53 -9.17 13.26
N GLN A 12 6.74 -9.35 12.19
CA GLN A 12 7.14 -9.03 10.84
C GLN A 12 5.96 -8.57 10.00
N LEU A 13 6.22 -7.66 9.07
CA LEU A 13 5.37 -7.33 7.92
C LEU A 13 5.91 -8.09 6.72
N THR A 14 5.04 -8.74 5.96
CA THR A 14 5.36 -9.33 4.66
C THR A 14 4.85 -8.40 3.58
N ILE A 15 5.75 -7.96 2.71
CA ILE A 15 5.45 -7.13 1.56
C ILE A 15 5.66 -7.97 0.31
N SER A 16 4.65 -8.09 -0.55
CA SER A 16 4.76 -8.93 -1.75
C SER A 16 4.17 -8.28 -3.00
N LEU A 17 4.80 -8.60 -4.13
CA LEU A 17 4.33 -8.30 -5.48
C LEU A 17 4.00 -9.61 -6.18
N ARG A 18 2.84 -9.70 -6.82
CA ARG A 18 2.42 -10.88 -7.57
C ARG A 18 2.02 -10.55 -9.00
N ASP A 19 2.21 -11.53 -9.88
CA ASP A 19 1.70 -11.51 -11.25
C ASP A 19 0.21 -11.90 -11.30
N PRO A 20 -0.44 -11.87 -12.48
CA PRO A 20 -1.85 -12.22 -12.64
C PRO A 20 -2.17 -13.69 -12.42
N GLN A 21 -1.17 -14.56 -12.51
CA GLN A 21 -1.30 -15.98 -12.21
C GLN A 21 -1.17 -16.25 -10.70
N GLY A 22 -0.87 -15.22 -9.90
CA GLY A 22 -0.70 -15.30 -8.46
C GLY A 22 0.71 -15.67 -8.03
N ASN A 23 1.67 -15.78 -8.95
CA ASN A 23 3.05 -16.08 -8.62
C ASN A 23 3.72 -14.88 -7.96
N PHE A 24 4.59 -15.15 -6.99
CA PHE A 24 5.38 -14.12 -6.34
C PHE A 24 6.50 -13.63 -7.26
N LEU A 25 6.49 -12.33 -7.56
CA LEU A 25 7.58 -11.63 -8.24
C LEU A 25 8.58 -11.06 -7.24
N LEU A 26 8.09 -10.64 -6.08
CA LEU A 26 8.91 -10.13 -4.98
C LEU A 26 8.24 -10.47 -3.65
N VAL A 27 9.06 -10.86 -2.67
CA VAL A 27 8.68 -10.96 -1.26
C VAL A 27 9.78 -10.33 -0.41
N ARG A 28 9.38 -9.49 0.54
CA ARG A 28 10.25 -8.87 1.53
C ARG A 28 9.61 -8.98 2.90
N GLN A 29 10.41 -9.39 3.88
CA GLN A 29 10.02 -9.34 5.28
C GLN A 29 10.67 -8.13 5.93
N VAL A 30 9.86 -7.39 6.67
CA VAL A 30 10.26 -6.17 7.39
C VAL A 30 9.91 -6.37 8.85
N SER A 31 10.74 -5.92 9.78
CA SER A 31 10.41 -5.97 11.20
C SER A 31 9.17 -5.11 11.50
N THR A 32 8.40 -5.45 12.53
CA THR A 32 7.33 -4.59 13.06
C THR A 32 7.85 -3.47 13.97
N ARG A 33 9.16 -3.39 14.20
CA ARG A 33 9.75 -2.31 15.01
C ARG A 33 9.70 -0.97 14.25
N PRO A 34 9.26 0.14 14.89
CA PRO A 34 9.13 1.43 14.23
C PRO A 34 10.40 1.93 13.51
N ASP A 35 11.57 1.82 14.15
CA ASP A 35 12.85 2.24 13.58
C ASP A 35 13.20 1.51 12.29
N LYS A 36 12.86 0.21 12.23
CA LYS A 36 13.10 -0.63 11.06
C LYS A 36 12.08 -0.41 9.95
N ILE A 37 10.83 -0.13 10.30
CA ILE A 37 9.80 0.25 9.32
C ILE A 37 10.19 1.56 8.64
N LEU A 38 10.55 2.58 9.41
CA LEU A 38 10.95 3.88 8.86
C LEU A 38 12.16 3.75 7.93
N GLN A 39 13.21 3.04 8.38
CA GLN A 39 14.39 2.77 7.55
C GLN A 39 14.06 2.06 6.23
N PHE A 40 13.10 1.13 6.27
CA PHE A 40 12.63 0.44 5.06
C PHE A 40 11.88 1.39 4.13
N LEU A 41 10.96 2.20 4.68
CA LEU A 41 10.15 3.15 3.91
C LEU A 41 10.98 4.26 3.27
N ASP A 42 12.12 4.64 3.86
CA ASP A 42 13.06 5.61 3.25
C ASP A 42 13.57 5.17 1.87
N HIS A 43 13.57 3.87 1.59
CA HIS A 43 14.09 3.29 0.35
C HIS A 43 13.00 2.57 -0.46
N PHE A 44 11.74 2.65 -0.04
CA PHE A 44 10.65 1.89 -0.62
C PHE A 44 9.59 2.81 -1.19
N ALA A 45 9.45 2.77 -2.51
CA ALA A 45 8.43 3.49 -3.25
C ALA A 45 7.71 2.54 -4.19
N ILE A 46 6.38 2.68 -4.25
CA ILE A 46 5.54 2.00 -5.23
C ILE A 46 4.62 3.03 -5.86
N ASP A 47 4.55 3.01 -7.18
CA ASP A 47 3.56 3.77 -7.93
C ASP A 47 2.23 3.00 -7.95
N GLN A 48 1.19 3.59 -7.37
CA GLN A 48 -0.16 3.04 -7.34
C GLN A 48 -0.74 2.76 -8.72
N HIS A 49 -0.32 3.54 -9.73
CA HIS A 49 -0.87 3.47 -11.08
C HIS A 49 -0.31 2.30 -11.89
N LEU A 50 0.73 1.63 -11.37
CA LEU A 50 1.29 0.41 -11.94
C LEU A 50 0.64 -0.86 -11.39
N MET A 51 -0.24 -0.75 -10.38
CA MET A 51 -0.88 -1.87 -9.70
C MET A 51 -2.36 -1.96 -10.09
N ASP A 52 -2.85 -3.17 -10.30
CA ASP A 52 -4.29 -3.42 -10.52
C ASP A 52 -5.06 -3.50 -9.20
N ALA A 53 -4.40 -4.01 -8.15
CA ALA A 53 -4.97 -4.06 -6.81
C ALA A 53 -3.88 -4.04 -5.74
N CYS A 54 -4.23 -3.46 -4.59
CA CYS A 54 -3.45 -3.53 -3.36
C CYS A 54 -4.29 -4.15 -2.26
N PHE A 55 -3.66 -4.95 -1.40
CA PHE A 55 -4.29 -5.57 -0.24
C PHE A 55 -3.52 -5.27 1.05
N VAL A 56 -4.27 -5.02 2.13
CA VAL A 56 -3.75 -4.93 3.49
C VAL A 56 -4.42 -6.04 4.31
N GLY A 57 -3.69 -7.12 4.56
CA GLY A 57 -4.29 -8.39 5.01
C GLY A 57 -5.32 -8.88 3.98
N ASP A 58 -6.55 -9.10 4.42
CA ASP A 58 -7.65 -9.57 3.56
C ASP A 58 -8.43 -8.43 2.89
N GLU A 59 -8.14 -7.17 3.23
CA GLU A 59 -8.83 -6.01 2.67
C GLU A 59 -8.20 -5.58 1.34
N GLN A 60 -8.98 -5.60 0.25
CA GLN A 60 -8.62 -4.87 -0.96
C GLN A 60 -8.85 -3.37 -0.73
N VAL A 61 -7.76 -2.60 -0.71
CA VAL A 61 -7.80 -1.16 -0.40
C VAL A 61 -8.08 -0.32 -1.65
N GLN A 62 -8.72 0.83 -1.46
CA GLN A 62 -9.09 1.73 -2.55
C GLN A 62 -7.90 2.58 -2.98
N SER A 63 -7.71 2.76 -4.28
CA SER A 63 -6.69 3.69 -4.79
C SER A 63 -7.14 5.14 -4.56
N GLN A 64 -6.23 5.98 -4.08
CA GLN A 64 -6.53 7.37 -3.82
C GLN A 64 -6.71 8.14 -5.14
N ALA A 65 -7.79 8.94 -5.20
CA ALA A 65 -8.13 9.70 -6.39
C ALA A 65 -7.05 10.74 -6.75
N GLY A 66 -6.85 10.92 -8.06
CA GLY A 66 -5.86 11.86 -8.60
C GLY A 66 -4.44 11.30 -8.67
N ARG A 67 -3.50 12.14 -9.12
CA ARG A 67 -2.08 11.75 -9.32
C ARG A 67 -1.10 12.45 -8.37
N PHE A 68 -1.60 13.35 -7.51
CA PHE A 68 -0.74 14.19 -6.68
C PHE A 68 -0.34 13.53 -5.35
N TYR A 69 -1.31 13.02 -4.60
CA TYR A 69 -1.05 12.41 -3.29
C TYR A 69 -0.69 10.92 -3.40
N GLY A 70 -1.36 10.18 -4.29
CA GLY A 70 -1.16 8.76 -4.49
C GLY A 70 -1.47 7.90 -3.25
N GLY A 71 -1.25 6.59 -3.37
CA GLY A 71 -1.41 5.63 -2.28
C GLY A 71 -2.80 4.99 -2.20
N TRP A 72 -2.98 4.17 -1.16
CA TRP A 72 -4.23 3.43 -0.97
C TRP A 72 -4.88 3.75 0.37
N ILE A 73 -6.20 3.61 0.40
CA ILE A 73 -7.07 4.00 1.49
C ILE A 73 -7.76 2.73 1.99
N THR A 74 -7.54 2.42 3.27
CA THR A 74 -8.32 1.40 3.98
C THR A 74 -9.67 1.98 4.40
N SER A 75 -10.68 1.14 4.55
CA SER A 75 -11.98 1.42 5.15
C SER A 75 -11.93 2.05 6.55
N LYS A 76 -10.79 1.94 7.25
CA LYS A 76 -10.55 2.57 8.56
C LYS A 76 -10.26 4.08 8.47
N ILE A 77 -9.85 4.58 7.31
CA ILE A 77 -9.62 6.01 7.11
C ILE A 77 -10.98 6.65 6.84
N VAL A 78 -11.36 7.61 7.68
CA VAL A 78 -12.66 8.30 7.61
C VAL A 78 -12.46 9.81 7.46
N GLY A 79 -13.48 10.49 6.93
CA GLY A 79 -13.45 11.92 6.63
C GLY A 79 -13.04 12.20 5.19
N PRO A 80 -12.86 13.49 4.83
CA PRO A 80 -12.51 13.85 3.46
C PRO A 80 -11.11 13.35 3.11
N ILE A 81 -10.98 12.67 1.97
CA ILE A 81 -9.71 12.15 1.50
C ILE A 81 -9.07 13.17 0.56
N LYS A 82 -7.81 13.55 0.83
CA LYS A 82 -7.06 14.48 -0.02
C LYS A 82 -7.03 14.00 -1.48
N GLY A 83 -7.26 14.90 -2.43
CA GLY A 83 -7.28 14.57 -3.86
C GLY A 83 -8.67 14.24 -4.41
N GLU A 84 -9.66 13.98 -3.55
CA GLU A 84 -11.06 13.88 -3.98
C GLU A 84 -11.66 15.26 -4.33
N PRO A 85 -12.70 15.30 -5.18
CA PRO A 85 -13.42 16.54 -5.47
C PRO A 85 -13.84 17.27 -4.18
N GLY A 86 -13.46 18.54 -4.08
CA GLY A 86 -13.77 19.37 -2.90
C GLY A 86 -12.70 19.39 -1.80
N THR A 87 -11.59 18.67 -1.97
CA THR A 87 -10.49 18.61 -0.98
C THR A 87 -9.26 19.43 -1.36
N HIS A 88 -9.42 20.48 -2.16
CA HIS A 88 -8.30 21.31 -2.66
C HIS A 88 -7.82 22.42 -1.70
N ARG A 89 -8.44 22.56 -0.51
CA ARG A 89 -8.21 23.67 0.43
C ARG A 89 -7.58 23.25 1.77
N TRP A 90 -6.94 22.08 1.79
CA TRP A 90 -6.20 21.57 2.95
C TRP A 90 -4.82 22.19 3.08
#